data_AF-A0A7Y2TTD5-F1
#
_entry.id   AF-A0A7Y2TTD5-F1
#
_cell.length_a   1.000
_cell.length_b   1.000
_cell.length_c   1.000
_cell.angle_alpha   90.00
_cell.angle_beta   90.00
_cell.angle_gamma   90.00
#
_symmetry.space_group_name_H-M   'P 1'
#
loop_
_entity.id
_entity.type
_entity.pdbx_description
1 polymer ?
#
loop_
_entity_poly.entity_id
_entity_poly.type
_entity_poly.pdbx_seq_one_letter_code
_entity_poly.pdbx_strand_id
1 'polypeptide(L)'
;MKQARLEVAAEAARIIATEGQHNYHAAKKKAAERIGVSERLALPSNLEVKDALRSYQALYGGPAHRDTIENLRRVATRAMSA
;
A
#
# COMPACT_ATOMS: atom_id res chain seq x y z
N MET A 1 -7.75 -18.09 -7.82
CA MET A 1 -7.40 -16.83 -8.54
C MET A 1 -7.44 -15.60 -7.64
N LYS A 2 -8.56 -15.31 -6.95
CA LYS A 2 -8.70 -14.11 -6.08
C LYS A 2 -7.66 -14.07 -4.94
N GLN A 3 -7.33 -15.22 -4.37
CA GLN A 3 -6.38 -15.33 -3.25
C GLN A 3 -4.96 -14.89 -3.62
N ALA A 4 -4.39 -15.43 -4.70
CA ALA A 4 -3.06 -15.06 -5.18
C ALA A 4 -2.94 -13.55 -5.48
N ARG A 5 -3.98 -12.93 -6.04
CA ARG A 5 -4.00 -11.48 -6.28
C ARG A 5 -3.98 -10.68 -4.98
N LEU A 6 -4.74 -11.10 -3.98
CA LEU A 6 -4.78 -10.46 -2.67
C LEU A 6 -3.42 -10.55 -1.96
N GLU A 7 -2.76 -11.70 -2.04
CA GLU A 7 -1.41 -11.91 -1.49
C GLU A 7 -0.38 -10.99 -2.17
N VAL A 8 -0.42 -10.88 -3.50
CA VAL A 8 0.44 -9.95 -4.24
C VAL A 8 0.15 -8.50 -3.87
N ALA A 9 -1.12 -8.13 -3.67
CA ALA A 9 -1.48 -6.78 -3.24
C ALA A 9 -0.94 -6.47 -1.83
N ALA A 10 -1.04 -7.43 -0.91
CA ALA A 10 -0.53 -7.30 0.46
C ALA A 10 1.00 -7.21 0.50
N GLU A 11 1.72 -8.04 -0.25
CA GLU A 11 3.19 -7.97 -0.31
C GLU A 11 3.67 -6.70 -1.02
N ALA A 12 2.98 -6.26 -2.09
CA ALA A 12 3.28 -5.00 -2.74
C ALA A 12 3.09 -3.81 -1.79
N ALA A 13 2.01 -3.81 -1.00
CA ALA A 13 1.77 -2.82 0.04
C ALA A 13 2.88 -2.81 1.10
N ARG A 14 3.32 -3.98 1.56
CA ARG A 14 4.45 -4.10 2.50
C ARG A 14 5.74 -3.52 1.90
N ILE A 15 6.08 -3.87 0.65
CA ILE A 15 7.25 -3.35 -0.06
C ILE A 15 7.22 -1.82 -0.14
N ILE A 16 6.07 -1.23 -0.47
CA ILE A 16 5.91 0.24 -0.51
C ILE A 16 6.11 0.84 0.88
N ALA A 17 5.55 0.23 1.93
CA ALA A 17 5.61 0.75 3.29
C ALA A 17 7.01 0.62 3.93
N THR A 18 7.75 -0.45 3.65
CA THR A 18 8.99 -0.78 4.37
C THR A 18 10.26 -0.57 3.54
N GLU A 19 10.19 -0.67 2.22
CA GLU A 19 11.38 -0.68 1.35
C GLU A 19 11.56 0.63 0.55
N GLY A 20 10.76 1.67 0.84
CA GLY A 20 10.85 2.97 0.15
C GLY A 20 10.52 2.92 -1.35
N GLN A 21 9.86 1.87 -1.81
CA GLN A 21 9.48 1.73 -3.22
C GLN A 21 8.20 2.52 -3.50
N HIS A 22 8.31 3.65 -4.20
CA HIS A 22 7.17 4.50 -4.54
C HIS A 22 6.48 4.12 -5.87
N ASN A 23 7.14 3.32 -6.71
CA ASN A 23 6.57 2.85 -7.97
C ASN A 23 5.74 1.58 -7.74
N TYR A 24 4.42 1.72 -7.89
CA TYR A 24 3.45 0.62 -7.76
C TYR A 24 3.71 -0.55 -8.71
N HIS A 25 4.16 -0.29 -9.94
CA HIS A 25 4.43 -1.36 -10.89
C HIS A 25 5.64 -2.18 -10.45
N ALA A 26 6.73 -1.52 -10.04
CA ALA A 26 7.92 -2.17 -9.52
C ALA A 26 7.62 -2.98 -8.23
N ALA A 27 6.80 -2.43 -7.33
CA ALA A 27 6.36 -3.12 -6.12
C ALA A 27 5.54 -4.38 -6.43
N LYS A 28 4.58 -4.31 -7.36
CA LYS A 28 3.75 -5.45 -7.77
C LYS A 28 4.56 -6.57 -8.43
N LYS A 29 5.50 -6.20 -9.30
CA LYS A 29 6.40 -7.16 -9.94
C LYS A 29 7.25 -7.89 -8.91
N LYS A 30 7.91 -7.14 -8.01
CA LYS A 30 8.70 -7.70 -6.92
C LYS A 30 7.87 -8.57 -5.96
N ALA A 31 6.62 -8.19 -5.69
CA ALA A 31 5.70 -8.99 -4.90
C ALA A 31 5.33 -10.32 -5.57
N ALA A 32 5.01 -10.29 -6.87
CA ALA A 32 4.69 -11.48 -7.64
C ALA A 32 5.88 -12.46 -7.71
N GLU A 33 7.09 -11.94 -7.93
CA GLU A 33 8.33 -12.72 -7.89
C GLU A 33 8.55 -13.39 -6.53
N ARG A 34 8.34 -12.67 -5.42
CA ARG A 34 8.50 -13.21 -4.06
C ARG A 34 7.49 -14.29 -3.71
N ILE A 35 6.25 -14.15 -4.18
CA ILE A 35 5.17 -15.11 -3.93
C ILE A 35 5.26 -16.31 -4.89
N GLY A 36 6.08 -16.21 -5.95
CA GLY A 36 6.24 -17.27 -6.95
C GLY A 36 5.05 -17.37 -7.91
N VAL A 37 4.29 -16.28 -8.08
CA VAL A 37 3.18 -16.21 -9.03
C VAL A 37 3.60 -15.52 -10.31
N SER A 38 3.24 -16.10 -11.45
CA SER A 38 3.53 -15.52 -12.77
C SER A 38 2.82 -14.18 -12.95
N GLU A 39 3.47 -13.20 -13.58
CA GLU A 39 2.84 -11.93 -13.98
C GLU A 39 1.61 -12.12 -14.90
N ARG A 40 1.51 -13.27 -15.58
CA ARG A 40 0.33 -13.66 -16.39
C ARG A 40 -0.92 -13.88 -15.53
N LEU A 41 -0.74 -14.24 -14.25
CA LEU A 41 -1.82 -14.22 -13.27
C LEU A 41 -2.07 -12.74 -12.94
N ALA A 42 -3.05 -12.16 -13.63
CA ALA A 42 -3.45 -10.77 -13.56
C ALA A 42 -3.07 -10.06 -12.24
N LEU A 43 -1.99 -9.27 -12.33
CA LEU A 43 -1.46 -8.44 -11.24
C LEU A 43 -2.56 -7.56 -10.66
N PRO A 44 -2.51 -7.25 -9.36
CA PRO A 44 -3.47 -6.35 -8.75
C PRO A 44 -3.43 -4.95 -9.40
N SER A 45 -4.57 -4.30 -9.39
CA SER A 45 -4.69 -2.89 -9.72
C SER A 45 -3.95 -2.03 -8.70
N ASN A 46 -3.61 -0.79 -9.08
CA ASN A 46 -3.03 0.15 -8.12
C ASN A 46 -4.01 0.48 -6.99
N LEU A 47 -5.32 0.37 -7.23
CA LEU A 47 -6.36 0.55 -6.20
C LEU A 47 -6.28 -0.56 -5.14
N GLU A 48 -6.23 -1.83 -5.56
CA GLU A 48 -6.08 -2.97 -4.64
C GLU A 48 -4.81 -2.86 -3.78
N VAL A 49 -3.69 -2.40 -4.36
CA VAL A 49 -2.46 -2.16 -3.60
C VAL A 49 -2.60 -1.00 -2.62
N LYS A 50 -3.31 0.09 -3.00
CA LYS A 50 -3.58 1.21 -2.09
C LYS A 50 -4.46 0.79 -0.92
N ASP A 51 -5.48 -0.03 -1.15
CA ASP A 51 -6.36 -0.54 -0.11
C ASP A 51 -5.59 -1.46 0.84
N ALA A 52 -4.74 -2.33 0.30
CA ALA A 52 -3.83 -3.16 1.09
C ALA A 52 -2.82 -2.32 1.89
N LEU A 53 -2.28 -1.25 1.31
CA LEU A 53 -1.35 -0.33 1.97
C LEU A 53 -2.01 0.41 3.14
N ARG A 54 -3.24 0.90 2.94
CA ARG A 54 -4.02 1.52 4.02
C ARG A 54 -4.28 0.52 5.15
N SER A 55 -4.61 -0.72 4.82
CA SER A 55 -4.82 -1.79 5.80
C SER A 55 -3.53 -2.13 6.55
N TYR A 56 -2.41 -2.21 5.84
CA TYR A 56 -1.07 -2.43 6.41
C TYR A 56 -0.70 -1.30 7.37
N GLN A 57 -0.84 -0.05 6.95
CA GLN A 57 -0.56 1.12 7.80
C GLN A 57 -1.49 1.22 8.99
N ALA A 58 -2.77 0.83 8.86
CA ALA A 58 -3.69 0.79 10.00
C ALA A 58 -3.30 -0.30 11.02
N LEU A 59 -2.82 -1.45 10.55
CA LEU A 59 -2.42 -2.57 11.40
C LEU A 59 -1.06 -2.34 12.08
N TYR A 60 -0.09 -1.77 11.36
CA TYR A 60 1.30 -1.64 11.80
C TYR A 60 1.75 -0.21 12.12
N GLY A 61 0.96 0.82 11.78
CA GLY A 61 1.33 2.23 12.01
C GLY A 61 1.17 2.70 13.46
N GLY A 62 0.50 1.93 14.31
CA GLY A 62 0.29 2.25 15.72
C GLY A 62 -0.41 3.60 15.97
N PRO A 63 -0.39 4.11 17.22
CA PRO A 63 -1.00 5.39 17.57
C PRO A 63 -0.33 6.58 16.86
N ALA A 64 0.99 6.58 16.74
CA ALA A 64 1.76 7.68 16.15
C ALA A 64 1.40 7.95 14.67
N HIS A 65 1.10 6.91 13.88
CA HIS A 65 0.65 7.10 12.49
C HIS A 65 -0.75 7.74 12.43
N ARG A 66 -1.66 7.34 13.33
CA ARG A 66 -2.98 7.94 13.43
C ARG A 66 -2.88 9.43 13.75
N ASP A 67 -2.08 9.79 14.74
CA ASP A 67 -1.87 11.18 15.16
C ASP A 67 -1.24 12.02 14.02
N THR A 68 -0.28 11.43 13.30
CA THR A 68 0.36 12.09 12.14
C THR A 68 -0.65 12.36 11.02
N ILE A 69 -1.48 11.38 10.66
CA ILE A 69 -2.53 11.55 9.63
C ILE A 69 -3.54 12.61 10.06
N GLU A 70 -3.96 12.60 11.33
CA GLU A 70 -4.90 13.58 11.87
C GLU A 70 -4.31 14.99 11.84
N ASN A 71 -3.03 15.13 12.18
CA ASN A 71 -2.32 16.40 12.10
C ASN A 71 -2.21 16.91 10.65
N LEU A 72 -1.83 16.04 9.70
CA LEU A 72 -1.75 16.39 8.28
C LEU A 72 -3.12 16.82 7.72
N ARG A 73 -4.21 16.15 8.11
CA ARG A 73 -5.57 16.56 7.72
C ARG A 73 -5.93 17.94 8.26
N ARG A 74 -5.67 18.20 9.55
CA ARG A 74 -5.90 19.54 10.14
C ARG A 74 -5.14 20.63 9.40
N VAL A 75 -3.87 20.39 9.07
CA VAL A 75 -3.05 21.33 8.31
C VAL A 75 -3.64 21.56 6.92
N ALA A 76 -4.00 20.51 6.20
CA ALA A 76 -4.63 20.62 4.89
C ALA A 76 -5.92 21.44 4.93
N THR A 77 -6.81 21.19 5.91
CA THR A 77 -8.07 21.97 6.05
C THR A 77 -7.79 23.45 6.31
N ARG A 78 -6.81 23.77 7.16
CA ARG A 78 -6.39 25.16 7.41
C ARG A 78 -5.85 25.81 6.14
N ALA A 79 -4.99 25.13 5.40
CA ALA A 79 -4.41 25.63 4.15
C ALA A 79 -5.45 25.85 3.05
N MET A 80 -6.54 25.07 3.02
CA MET A 80 -7.64 25.24 2.05
C MET A 80 -8.62 26.37 2.44
N SER A 81 -8.60 26.82 3.69
CA SER A 81 -9.53 27.83 4.22
C SER A 81 -8.87 29.20 4.43
N ALA A 82 -7.57 29.32 4.13
CA ALA A 82 -6.78 30.55 4.15
C ALA A 82 -6.62 31.08 2.71
#